data_AF-A0A158GKR9-F1
#
_entry.id   AF-A0A158GKR9-F1
#
_cell.length_a   1.000
_cell.length_b   1.000
_cell.length_c   1.000
_cell.angle_alpha   90.00
_cell.angle_beta   90.00
_cell.angle_gamma   90.00
#
_symmetry.space_group_name_H-M   'P 1'
#
loop_
_entity.id
_entity.type
_entity.pdbx_description
1 polymer ?
#
loop_
_entity_poly.entity_id
_entity_poly.type
_entity_poly.pdbx_seq_one_letter_code
_entity_poly.pdbx_strand_id
1 'polypeptide(L)'
;MKNLLTRLLSRLAVRGQHSVLHAGVVTLIATAVFMMYTAGEMGAMGPLIIAMSFYVVFAAVMIEIVLGVFALVRKFAQGGLRRYS
;
A
#
# COMPACT_ATOMS: atom_id res chain seq x y z
N MET A 1 32.90 -9.42 0.87
CA MET A 1 31.80 -8.54 1.35
C MET A 1 31.15 -7.73 0.24
N LYS A 2 31.90 -6.99 -0.61
CA LYS A 2 31.33 -6.19 -1.71
C LYS A 2 30.38 -7.01 -2.63
N ASN A 3 30.80 -8.20 -3.08
CA ASN A 3 29.95 -9.07 -3.92
C ASN A 3 28.64 -9.52 -3.28
N LEU A 4 28.62 -9.76 -1.96
CA LEU A 4 27.39 -10.15 -1.24
C LEU A 4 26.43 -8.95 -1.12
N LEU A 5 26.96 -7.77 -0.79
CA LEU A 5 26.18 -6.53 -0.73
C LEU A 5 25.58 -6.16 -2.09
N THR A 6 26.36 -6.19 -3.17
CA THR A 6 25.86 -5.91 -4.52
C THR A 6 24.77 -6.89 -4.94
N ARG A 7 24.91 -8.17 -4.58
CA ARG A 7 23.91 -9.22 -4.88
C ARG A 7 22.62 -9.08 -4.08
N LEU A 8 22.69 -8.60 -2.84
CA LEU A 8 21.51 -8.28 -2.03
C LEU A 8 20.81 -7.03 -2.56
N LEU A 9 21.56 -5.96 -2.82
CA LEU A 9 21.01 -4.72 -3.35
C LEU A 9 20.38 -4.93 -4.72
N SER A 10 20.96 -5.77 -5.59
CA SER A 10 20.38 -6.08 -6.90
C SER A 10 19.04 -6.80 -6.80
N ARG A 11 18.87 -7.71 -5.84
CA ARG A 11 17.59 -8.37 -5.55
C ARG A 11 16.53 -7.37 -5.06
N LEU A 12 16.91 -6.44 -4.18
CA LEU A 12 16.02 -5.42 -3.64
C LEU A 12 15.68 -4.30 -4.64
N ALA A 13 16.52 -4.09 -5.65
CA ALA A 13 16.32 -3.06 -6.67
C ALA A 13 15.30 -3.46 -7.76
N VAL A 14 14.90 -4.73 -7.82
CA VAL A 14 13.96 -5.27 -8.82
C VAL A 14 12.59 -4.58 -8.70
N ARG A 15 11.99 -4.26 -9.85
CA ARG A 15 10.66 -3.65 -9.92
C ARG A 15 9.59 -4.72 -9.70
N GLY A 16 8.89 -4.67 -8.57
CA GLY A 16 7.65 -5.41 -8.40
C GLY A 16 6.53 -4.80 -9.24
N GLN A 17 5.71 -5.63 -9.90
CA GLN A 17 4.46 -5.20 -10.53
C GLN A 17 3.37 -5.13 -9.46
N HIS A 18 3.30 -4.01 -8.74
CA HIS A 18 2.30 -3.80 -7.69
C HIS A 18 1.00 -3.16 -8.20
N SER A 19 0.74 -3.18 -9.52
CA SER A 19 -0.45 -2.57 -10.13
C SER A 19 -1.75 -3.14 -9.57
N VAL A 20 -1.79 -4.45 -9.30
CA VAL A 20 -2.94 -5.12 -8.69
C VAL A 20 -3.21 -4.62 -7.27
N LEU A 21 -2.17 -4.37 -6.48
CA LEU A 21 -2.31 -3.87 -5.11
C LEU A 21 -2.82 -2.43 -5.09
N HIS A 22 -2.33 -1.57 -5.99
CA HIS A 22 -2.87 -0.22 -6.17
C HIS A 22 -4.34 -0.24 -6.60
N ALA A 23 -4.71 -1.09 -7.57
CA ALA A 23 -6.11 -1.26 -7.96
C ALA A 23 -6.96 -1.71 -6.77
N GLY A 24 -6.42 -2.61 -5.94
CA GLY A 24 -7.04 -3.02 -4.66
C GLY A 24 -7.24 -1.85 -3.70
N VAL A 25 -6.23 -1.00 -3.47
CA VAL A 25 -6.34 0.20 -2.62
C VAL A 25 -7.43 1.14 -3.13
N VAL A 26 -7.44 1.44 -4.43
CA VAL A 26 -8.48 2.29 -5.05
C VAL A 26 -9.87 1.69 -4.85
N THR A 27 -9.99 0.38 -5.00
CA THR A 27 -11.26 -0.34 -4.81
C THR A 27 -11.72 -0.23 -3.35
N LEU A 28 -10.84 -0.46 -2.37
CA LEU A 28 -11.16 -0.32 -0.95
C LEU A 28 -11.61 1.10 -0.59
N ILE A 29 -10.94 2.12 -1.10
CA ILE A 29 -11.34 3.52 -0.88
C ILE A 29 -12.73 3.77 -1.49
N ALA A 30 -12.98 3.34 -2.72
CA ALA A 30 -14.29 3.47 -3.36
C ALA A 30 -15.39 2.75 -2.55
N THR A 31 -15.10 1.54 -2.07
CA THR A 31 -16.01 0.78 -1.19
C THR A 31 -16.31 1.54 0.10
N ALA A 32 -15.29 2.08 0.77
CA ALA A 32 -15.49 2.83 2.00
C ALA A 32 -16.33 4.10 1.79
N VAL A 33 -16.08 4.85 0.71
CA VAL A 33 -16.88 6.03 0.34
C VAL A 33 -18.33 5.63 0.09
N PHE A 34 -18.56 4.53 -0.64
CA PHE A 34 -19.90 4.02 -0.89
C PHE A 34 -20.62 3.62 0.40
N MET A 35 -19.94 2.95 1.32
CA MET A 35 -20.48 2.60 2.63
C MET A 35 -20.87 3.85 3.43
N MET A 36 -20.02 4.88 3.45
CA MET A 36 -20.33 6.14 4.14
C MET A 36 -21.53 6.85 3.52
N TYR A 37 -21.61 6.87 2.18
CA TYR A 37 -22.71 7.52 1.46
C TYR A 37 -24.06 6.85 1.75
N THR A 38 -24.09 5.52 1.79
CA THR A 38 -25.32 4.74 2.00
C THR A 38 -25.69 4.56 3.47
N ALA A 39 -24.77 4.82 4.41
CA ALA A 39 -25.00 4.59 5.84
C ALA A 39 -26.19 5.36 6.43
N GLY A 40 -26.48 6.56 5.91
CA GLY A 40 -27.60 7.38 6.37
C GLY A 40 -28.97 6.73 6.15
N GLU A 41 -29.09 5.86 5.15
CA GLU A 41 -30.33 5.17 4.80
C GLU A 41 -30.54 3.89 5.63
N MET A 42 -29.54 3.45 6.38
CA MET A 42 -29.56 2.16 7.11
C MET A 42 -30.16 2.26 8.52
N GLY A 43 -30.77 3.39 8.87
CA GLY A 43 -31.44 3.62 10.15
C GLY A 43 -30.51 3.36 11.35
N ALA A 44 -30.92 2.49 12.26
CA ALA A 44 -30.14 2.15 13.46
C ALA A 44 -28.77 1.51 13.15
N MET A 45 -28.59 0.94 11.95
CA MET A 45 -27.32 0.32 11.55
C MET A 45 -26.31 1.32 10.97
N GLY A 46 -26.73 2.55 10.64
CA GLY A 46 -25.86 3.56 10.04
C GLY A 46 -24.55 3.80 10.78
N PRO A 47 -24.55 4.01 12.11
CA PRO A 47 -23.32 4.20 12.88
C PRO A 47 -22.33 3.03 12.78
N LEU A 48 -22.82 1.78 12.73
CA LEU A 48 -21.97 0.60 12.58
C LEU A 48 -21.31 0.58 11.19
N ILE A 49 -22.06 0.92 10.15
CA ILE A 49 -21.56 0.93 8.77
C ILE A 49 -20.52 2.04 8.58
N ILE A 50 -20.72 3.20 9.21
CA ILE A 50 -19.72 4.26 9.28
C ILE A 50 -18.45 3.77 9.99
N ALA A 51 -18.57 3.06 11.12
CA ALA A 51 -17.40 2.51 11.79
C ALA A 51 -16.65 1.51 10.89
N MET A 52 -17.37 0.62 10.20
CA MET A 52 -16.76 -0.34 9.27
C MET A 52 -16.07 0.34 8.09
N SER A 53 -16.62 1.42 7.54
CA SER A 53 -15.99 2.14 6.43
C SER A 53 -14.65 2.76 6.84
N PHE A 54 -14.53 3.27 8.07
CA PHE A 54 -13.23 3.71 8.61
C PHE A 54 -12.21 2.58 8.68
N TYR A 55 -12.62 1.37 9.05
CA TYR A 55 -11.72 0.20 9.04
C TYR A 55 -11.27 -0.16 7.62
N VAL A 56 -12.15 -0.04 6.62
CA VAL A 56 -11.79 -0.27 5.21
C VAL A 56 -10.79 0.78 4.72
N VAL A 57 -10.99 2.06 5.06
CA VAL A 57 -10.01 3.13 4.76
C VAL A 57 -8.68 2.84 5.44
N PHE A 58 -8.69 2.46 6.72
CA PHE A 58 -7.48 2.10 7.44
C PHE A 58 -6.72 0.96 6.76
N ALA A 59 -7.42 -0.10 6.34
CA ALA A 59 -6.80 -1.20 5.60
C ALA A 59 -6.15 -0.74 4.29
N ALA A 60 -6.84 0.13 3.53
CA ALA A 60 -6.31 0.71 2.30
C ALA A 60 -5.03 1.53 2.55
N VAL A 61 -5.04 2.36 3.59
CA VAL A 61 -3.87 3.17 4.01
C VAL A 61 -2.70 2.27 4.42
N MET A 62 -2.96 1.20 5.19
CA MET A 62 -1.90 0.28 5.60
C MET A 62 -1.25 -0.44 4.42
N ILE A 63 -2.03 -0.86 3.43
CA ILE A 63 -1.50 -1.47 2.20
C ILE A 63 -0.61 -0.45 1.47
N GLU A 64 -1.07 0.79 1.35
CA GLU A 64 -0.33 1.86 0.68
C GLU A 64 0.99 2.21 1.40
N ILE A 65 0.99 2.24 2.74
CA ILE A 65 2.20 2.41 3.54
C ILE A 65 3.20 1.29 3.24
N VAL A 66 2.75 0.04 3.21
CA VAL A 66 3.60 -1.12 2.90
C VAL A 66 4.21 -0.99 1.50
N LEU A 67 3.41 -0.62 0.50
CA LEU A 67 3.88 -0.35 -0.87
C LEU A 67 4.91 0.79 -0.89
N GLY A 68 4.65 1.86 -0.15
CA GLY A 68 5.56 3.00 0.00
C GLY A 68 6.91 2.60 0.60
N VAL A 69 6.91 1.74 1.64
CA VAL A 69 8.14 1.20 2.23
C VAL A 69 8.91 0.36 1.22
N PHE A 70 8.24 -0.52 0.46
CA PHE A 70 8.90 -1.30 -0.59
C PHE A 70 9.51 -0.40 -1.68
N ALA A 71 8.79 0.64 -2.11
CA ALA A 71 9.30 1.61 -3.07
C ALA A 71 10.53 2.38 -2.53
N LEU A 72 10.51 2.74 -1.25
CA LEU A 72 11.61 3.44 -0.59
C LEU A 72 12.85 2.55 -0.44
N VAL A 73 12.68 1.32 0.04
CA VAL A 73 13.75 0.31 0.13
C VAL A 73 14.40 0.10 -1.23
N ARG A 74 13.58 -0.03 -2.28
CA ARG A 74 14.06 -0.15 -3.65
C ARG A 74 14.87 1.07 -4.11
N LYS A 75 14.39 2.28 -3.82
CA LYS A 75 15.10 3.53 -4.16
C LYS A 75 16.45 3.60 -3.45
N PHE A 76 16.51 3.23 -2.18
CA PHE A 76 17.77 3.15 -1.45
C PHE A 76 18.70 2.07 -2.00
N ALA A 77 18.17 0.90 -2.37
CA ALA A 77 18.96 -0.17 -2.97
C ALA A 77 19.58 0.26 -4.32
N GLN A 78 18.81 0.94 -5.17
CA GLN A 78 19.30 1.53 -6.41
C GLN A 78 20.35 2.62 -6.18
N GLY A 79 20.13 3.49 -5.19
CA GLY A 79 21.12 4.49 -4.78
C GLY A 79 22.42 3.86 -4.28
N GLY A 80 22.33 2.78 -3.50
CA GLY A 80 23.47 2.00 -3.04
C GLY A 80 24.24 1.37 -4.19
N LEU A 81 23.56 0.72 -5.13
CA LEU A 81 24.19 0.13 -6.32
C LEU A 81 24.96 1.17 -7.14
N ARG A 82 24.42 2.38 -7.32
CA ARG A 82 25.12 3.47 -8.04
C ARG A 82 26.39 3.95 -7.36
N ARG A 83 26.52 3.76 -6.04
CA ARG A 83 27.71 4.15 -5.27
C ARG A 83 28.77 3.05 -5.18
N TYR A 84 28.37 1.79 -5.36
CA TYR A 84 29.25 0.62 -5.23
C TYR A 84 29.58 -0.06 -6.57
N SER A 85 28.94 0.36 -7.67
CA SER A 85 29.33 0.03 -9.04
C SER A 85 30.41 0.99 -9.54
#